data_AF-A0A9D6LL08-F1
#
_entry.id   AF-A0A9D6LL08-F1
#
_cell.length_a   1.000
_cell.length_b   1.000
_cell.length_c   1.000
_cell.angle_alpha   90.00
_cell.angle_beta   90.00
_cell.angle_gamma   90.00
#
_symmetry.space_group_name_H-M   'P 1'
#
loop_
_entity.id
_entity.type
_entity.pdbx_description
1 polymer ?
#
loop_
_entity_poly.entity_id
_entity_poly.type
_entity_poly.pdbx_seq_one_letter_code
_entity_poly.pdbx_strand_id
1 'polypeptide(L)'
;MKEHVISPLSRIAIGLLVIIAIVSAIVNIIRGHVGHPGAFWIIILGFLLFLISKLSVILRKKWICFGTSLMTESMANVYRFGYWLMVAGILLTFVD
;
A
#
# COMPACT_ATOMS: atom_id res chain seq x y z
N MET A 1 14.01 -19.70 10.06
CA MET A 1 13.63 -19.08 8.77
C MET A 1 14.68 -18.03 8.46
N LYS A 2 15.56 -18.24 7.46
CA LYS A 2 16.62 -17.27 7.11
C LYS A 2 15.95 -16.05 6.47
N GLU A 3 16.12 -14.87 7.03
CA GLU A 3 15.63 -13.63 6.41
C GLU A 3 16.32 -13.45 5.05
N HIS A 4 15.53 -13.46 3.97
CA HIS A 4 16.04 -13.11 2.64
C HIS A 4 16.35 -11.62 2.65
N VAL A 5 17.62 -11.28 2.83
CA VAL A 5 18.09 -9.90 2.77
C VAL A 5 17.88 -9.38 1.35
N ILE A 6 16.92 -8.48 1.19
CA ILE A 6 16.62 -7.84 -0.10
C ILE A 6 17.87 -7.08 -0.56
N SER A 7 18.37 -7.43 -1.74
CA SER A 7 19.57 -6.81 -2.32
C SER A 7 19.38 -5.29 -2.48
N PRO A 8 20.44 -4.47 -2.38
CA PRO A 8 20.36 -3.03 -2.60
C PRO A 8 19.71 -2.67 -3.95
N LEU A 9 20.05 -3.45 -4.99
CA LEU A 9 19.47 -3.30 -6.33
C LEU A 9 17.96 -3.54 -6.32
N SER A 10 17.51 -4.61 -5.66
CA SER A 10 16.08 -4.91 -5.53
C SER A 10 15.30 -3.81 -4.80
N ARG A 11 15.90 -3.17 -3.77
CA ARG A 11 15.26 -2.05 -3.08
C ARG A 11 15.08 -0.84 -3.99
N ILE A 12 16.10 -0.50 -4.76
CA ILE A 12 16.06 0.61 -5.72
C ILE A 12 15.03 0.32 -6.82
N ALA A 13 15.03 -0.90 -7.36
CA ALA A 13 14.07 -1.31 -8.39
C ALA A 13 12.62 -1.23 -7.90
N ILE A 14 12.34 -1.71 -6.68
CA ILE A 14 11.02 -1.59 -6.06
C ILE A 14 10.64 -0.11 -5.87
N GLY A 15 11.57 0.71 -5.37
CA GLY A 15 11.34 2.15 -5.20
C GLY A 15 10.99 2.85 -6.51
N LEU A 16 11.76 2.60 -7.57
CA LEU A 16 11.50 3.14 -8.90
C LEU A 16 10.16 2.68 -9.46
N LEU A 17 9.82 1.39 -9.32
CA LEU A 17 8.54 0.85 -9.77
C LEU A 17 7.36 1.57 -9.08
N VAL A 18 7.45 1.77 -7.76
CA VAL A 18 6.43 2.49 -6.99
C VAL A 18 6.30 3.94 -7.44
N ILE A 19 7.42 4.64 -7.64
CA ILE A 19 7.42 6.03 -8.13
C ILE A 19 6.77 6.13 -9.50
N ILE A 20 7.14 5.26 -10.45
CA ILE A 20 6.56 5.22 -11.80
C ILE A 20 5.05 4.97 -11.74
N ALA A 21 4.61 4.03 -10.91
CA ALA A 21 3.18 3.74 -10.73
C ALA A 21 2.40 4.95 -10.20
N ILE A 22 2.93 5.66 -9.20
CA ILE A 22 2.30 6.86 -8.63
C ILE A 22 2.23 7.98 -9.67
N VAL A 23 3.33 8.27 -10.37
CA VAL A 23 3.37 9.32 -11.40
C VAL A 23 2.39 9.00 -12.54
N SER A 24 2.37 7.76 -13.01
CA SER A 24 1.44 7.31 -14.05
C SER A 24 -0.02 7.47 -13.62
N ALA A 25 -0.36 7.08 -12.39
CA ALA A 25 -1.71 7.25 -11.85
C ALA A 25 -2.12 8.73 -11.83
N ILE A 26 -1.27 9.61 -11.30
CA ILE A 26 -1.53 11.06 -11.24
C ILE A 26 -1.73 11.64 -12.65
N VAL A 27 -0.86 11.30 -13.60
CA VAL A 27 -0.96 11.79 -14.98
C VAL A 27 -2.27 11.35 -15.63
N ASN A 28 -2.69 10.09 -15.45
CA ASN A 28 -3.95 9.60 -16.01
C ASN A 28 -5.18 10.25 -15.37
N ILE A 29 -5.14 10.52 -14.05
CA ILE A 29 -6.19 11.28 -13.36
C ILE A 29 -6.28 12.71 -13.92
N ILE A 30 -5.15 13.41 -14.07
CA ILE A 30 -5.12 14.78 -14.59
C ILE A 30 -5.61 14.86 -16.04
N ARG A 31 -5.30 13.84 -16.86
CA ARG A 31 -5.75 13.76 -18.26
C ARG A 31 -7.22 13.36 -18.41
N GLY A 32 -7.91 13.02 -17.32
CA GLY A 32 -9.31 12.59 -17.37
C GLY A 32 -9.52 11.21 -17.97
N HIS A 33 -8.49 10.36 -18.01
CA HIS A 33 -8.61 8.97 -18.48
C HIS A 33 -9.22 8.03 -17.43
N VAL A 34 -9.47 8.53 -16.22
CA VAL A 34 -10.03 7.78 -15.10
C VAL A 34 -11.51 8.14 -14.97
N GLY A 35 -12.41 7.17 -15.09
CA GLY A 35 -13.86 7.38 -14.98
C GLY A 35 -14.28 7.92 -13.61
N HIS A 36 -13.67 7.38 -12.54
CA HIS A 36 -13.98 7.78 -11.15
C HIS A 36 -12.72 8.24 -10.40
N PRO A 37 -12.24 9.48 -10.62
CA PRO A 37 -11.01 9.98 -9.98
C PRO A 37 -11.13 10.05 -8.45
N GLY A 38 -12.36 10.16 -7.92
CA GLY A 38 -12.63 10.11 -6.48
C GLY A 38 -12.23 8.79 -5.82
N ALA A 39 -12.19 7.68 -6.58
CA ALA A 39 -11.76 6.38 -6.08
C ALA A 39 -10.29 6.36 -5.63
N PHE A 40 -9.47 7.27 -6.16
CA PHE A 40 -8.07 7.44 -5.73
C PHE A 40 -7.96 7.79 -4.24
N TRP A 41 -8.92 8.52 -3.67
CA TRP A 41 -8.95 8.82 -2.23
C TRP A 41 -9.16 7.57 -1.37
N ILE A 42 -9.90 6.58 -1.86
CA ILE A 42 -10.11 5.30 -1.18
C ILE A 42 -8.78 4.53 -1.12
N ILE A 43 -8.00 4.57 -2.20
CA ILE A 43 -6.65 3.98 -2.24
C ILE A 43 -5.74 4.66 -1.21
N ILE A 44 -5.73 5.99 -1.17
CA ILE A 44 -4.94 6.76 -0.19
C ILE A 44 -5.34 6.37 1.24
N LEU A 45 -6.64 6.33 1.54
CA LEU A 45 -7.12 5.95 2.86
C LEU A 45 -6.69 4.52 3.24
N GLY A 46 -6.83 3.56 2.32
CA GLY A 46 -6.37 2.19 2.53
C GLY A 46 -4.87 2.10 2.79
N PHE A 47 -4.07 2.88 2.05
CA PHE A 47 -2.62 2.97 2.24
C PHE A 47 -2.23 3.57 3.59
N LEU A 48 -2.95 4.60 4.07
CA LEU A 48 -2.73 5.17 5.40
C LEU A 48 -3.00 4.15 6.51
N LEU A 49 -4.09 3.39 6.42
CA LEU A 49 -4.39 2.33 7.38
C LEU A 49 -3.34 1.21 7.39
N PHE A 50 -2.85 0.85 6.20
CA PHE A 50 -1.71 -0.04 6.06
C PHE A 50 -0.45 0.50 6.75
N LEU A 51 -0.11 1.78 6.53
CA LEU A 51 1.04 2.44 7.15
C LEU A 51 0.92 2.48 8.68
N ILE A 52 -0.24 2.89 9.21
CA ILE A 52 -0.50 2.92 10.66
C ILE A 52 -0.28 1.54 11.27
N SER A 53 -0.83 0.50 10.64
CA SER A 53 -0.68 -0.87 11.11
C SER A 53 0.78 -1.33 11.09
N LYS A 54 1.54 -0.95 10.07
CA LYS A 54 2.96 -1.32 9.94
C LYS A 54 3.86 -0.55 10.91
N LEU A 55 3.60 0.74 11.10
CA LEU A 55 4.27 1.57 12.11
C LEU A 55 4.05 1.02 13.53
N SER A 56 2.86 0.48 13.83
CA SER A 56 2.59 -0.15 15.13
C SER A 56 3.55 -1.29 15.48
N VAL A 57 4.07 -2.00 14.47
CA VAL A 57 5.03 -3.11 14.63
C VAL A 57 6.47 -2.58 14.74
N ILE A 58 6.82 -1.57 13.93
CA ILE A 58 8.14 -0.93 13.97
C ILE A 58 8.38 -0.28 15.34
N LEU A 59 7.37 0.40 15.90
CA LEU A 59 7.44 1.02 17.23
C LEU A 59 7.67 -0.01 18.36
N ARG A 60 7.33 -1.29 18.13
CA ARG A 60 7.61 -2.39 19.06
C ARG A 60 9.00 -3.02 18.84
N LYS A 61 9.91 -2.31 18.15
CA LYS A 61 11.29 -2.72 17.79
C LYS A 61 11.37 -3.99 16.92
N LYS A 62 10.28 -4.41 16.29
CA LYS A 62 10.27 -5.50 15.30
C LYS A 62 10.31 -4.90 13.89
N TRP A 63 11.52 -4.66 13.40
CA TRP A 63 11.77 -3.90 12.16
C TRP A 63 11.36 -4.62 10.88
N ILE A 64 11.38 -5.95 10.88
CA ILE A 64 11.05 -6.78 9.72
C ILE A 64 9.91 -7.70 10.11
N CYS A 65 8.71 -7.37 9.63
CA CYS A 65 7.52 -8.21 9.76
C CYS A 65 6.88 -8.36 8.38
N PHE A 66 6.77 -9.60 7.92
CA PHE A 66 5.96 -9.95 6.76
C PHE A 66 4.56 -10.35 7.24
N GLY A 67 3.53 -9.74 6.66
CA GLY A 67 2.14 -9.99 7.02
C GLY A 67 1.77 -9.50 8.42
N THR A 68 0.82 -10.20 9.07
CA THR A 68 0.18 -9.79 10.32
C THR A 68 0.65 -10.56 11.55
N SER A 69 1.68 -11.41 11.44
CA SER A 69 2.08 -12.35 12.50
C SER A 69 2.58 -11.68 13.79
N LEU A 70 3.13 -10.47 13.68
CA LEU A 70 3.64 -9.69 14.80
C LEU A 70 2.72 -8.54 15.21
N MET A 71 1.56 -8.41 14.55
CA MET A 71 0.56 -7.40 14.84
C MET A 71 -0.37 -7.88 15.96
N THR A 72 -0.89 -6.95 16.76
CA THR A 72 -2.07 -7.25 17.57
C THR A 72 -3.25 -7.52 16.65
N GLU A 73 -4.25 -8.26 17.12
CA GLU A 73 -5.43 -8.61 16.33
C GLU A 73 -6.12 -7.37 15.72
N SER A 74 -6.27 -6.30 16.51
CA SER A 74 -6.83 -5.03 16.01
C SER A 74 -6.01 -4.43 14.87
N MET A 75 -4.67 -4.42 14.97
CA MET A 75 -3.81 -3.88 13.92
C MET A 75 -3.74 -4.80 12.70
N ALA A 76 -3.85 -6.11 12.89
CA ALA A 76 -3.98 -7.06 11.79
C ALA A 76 -5.27 -6.81 10.99
N ASN A 77 -6.37 -6.48 11.66
CA ASN A 77 -7.64 -6.14 11.01
C ASN A 77 -7.57 -4.79 10.29
N VAL A 78 -6.96 -3.76 10.89
CA VAL A 78 -6.72 -2.47 10.21
C VAL A 78 -5.84 -2.66 8.98
N TYR A 79 -4.80 -3.50 9.05
CA TYR A 79 -3.95 -3.85 7.93
C TYR A 79 -4.76 -4.49 6.79
N ARG A 80 -5.56 -5.52 7.10
CA ARG A 80 -6.40 -6.22 6.10
C ARG A 80 -7.45 -5.30 5.51
N PHE A 81 -8.10 -4.49 6.33
CA PHE A 81 -9.09 -3.52 5.88
C PHE A 81 -8.46 -2.47 4.96
N GLY A 82 -7.26 -2.00 5.27
CA GLY A 82 -6.47 -1.14 4.39
C GLY A 82 -6.21 -1.77 3.02
N TYR A 83 -5.88 -3.07 2.97
CA TYR A 83 -5.77 -3.80 1.70
C TYR A 83 -7.08 -3.86 0.93
N TRP A 84 -8.19 -4.16 1.60
CA TRP A 84 -9.50 -4.20 0.96
C TRP A 84 -9.89 -2.85 0.38
N LEU A 85 -9.62 -1.74 1.08
CA LEU A 85 -9.85 -0.39 0.56
C LEU A 85 -8.97 -0.08 -0.64
N MET A 86 -7.69 -0.45 -0.62
CA MET A 86 -6.82 -0.26 -1.79
C MET A 86 -7.34 -1.03 -3.00
N VAL A 87 -7.74 -2.30 -2.84
CA VAL A 87 -8.30 -3.12 -3.91
C VAL A 87 -9.62 -2.53 -4.42
N ALA A 88 -10.54 -2.19 -3.52
CA ALA A 88 -11.82 -1.59 -3.89
C ALA A 88 -11.63 -0.26 -4.63
N GLY A 89 -10.73 0.60 -4.16
CA GLY A 89 -10.39 1.86 -4.82
C GLY A 89 -9.81 1.65 -6.21
N ILE A 90 -8.91 0.66 -6.39
CA ILE A 90 -8.38 0.28 -7.70
C ILE A 90 -9.52 -0.18 -8.62
N LEU A 91 -10.38 -1.09 -8.17
CA LEU A 91 -11.51 -1.57 -8.98
C LEU A 91 -12.42 -0.42 -9.40
N LEU A 92 -12.84 0.42 -8.44
CA LEU A 92 -13.70 1.57 -8.70
C LEU A 92 -13.08 2.60 -9.66
N THR A 93 -11.75 2.68 -9.73
CA THR A 93 -11.05 3.55 -10.70
C THR A 93 -11.37 3.15 -12.16
N PHE A 94 -11.71 1.88 -12.40
CA PHE A 94 -11.97 1.30 -13.73
C PHE A 94 -13.41 0.82 -13.95
N VAL A 95 -14.30 1.01 -12.98
CA VAL A 95 -15.74 0.74 -13.20
C VAL A 95 -16.33 1.94 -13.95
N ASP A 96 -16.95 1.66 -15.09
CA ASP A 96 -17.72 2.61 -15.90
C ASP A 96 -19.18 2.68 -15.41
#